data_AF-A0A2N2MPR9-F1
#
_entry.id   AF-A0A2N2MPR9-F1
#
_cell.length_a   1.000
_cell.length_b   1.000
_cell.length_c   1.000
_cell.angle_alpha   90.00
_cell.angle_beta   90.00
_cell.angle_gamma   90.00
#
_symmetry.space_group_name_H-M   'P 1'
#
loop_
_entity.id
_entity.type
_entity.pdbx_description
1 polymer ?
#
loop_
_entity_poly.entity_id
_entity_poly.type
_entity_poly.pdbx_seq_one_letter_code
_entity_poly.pdbx_strand_id
1 'polypeptide(L)'
;MTSLSIDQLDQTAREIRGMLVEMSHRTGGAHLGSALSCVDIMVALFWQKLSINPAKPDDPLRDRFILSKGHAATALYVTLARRGFFPLETLA
;
A
#
# COMPACT_ATOMS: atom_id res chain seq x y z
N MET A 1 13.00 -10.84 -7.50
CA MET A 1 12.95 -9.48 -6.95
C MET A 1 14.00 -9.38 -5.87
N THR A 2 14.84 -8.35 -5.92
CA THR A 2 15.79 -8.06 -4.83
C THR A 2 15.00 -7.60 -3.63
N SER A 3 15.16 -8.29 -2.51
CA SER A 3 14.61 -7.90 -1.21
C SER A 3 15.12 -6.49 -0.87
N LEU A 4 14.22 -5.57 -0.49
CA LEU A 4 14.60 -4.24 -0.02
C LEU A 4 15.35 -4.34 1.33
N SER A 5 16.21 -3.38 1.65
CA SER A 5 16.72 -3.24 3.03
C SER A 5 15.63 -2.74 3.97
N ILE A 6 15.84 -2.88 5.28
CA ILE A 6 14.91 -2.33 6.29
C ILE A 6 14.75 -0.81 6.10
N ASP A 7 15.85 -0.08 5.87
CA ASP A 7 15.79 1.38 5.64
C ASP A 7 14.93 1.75 4.42
N GLN A 8 15.00 0.95 3.35
CA GLN A 8 14.18 1.15 2.16
C GLN A 8 12.69 0.86 2.41
N LEU A 9 12.38 -0.13 3.25
CA LEU A 9 11.00 -0.40 3.68
C LEU A 9 10.48 0.76 4.54
N ASP A 10 11.26 1.23 5.51
CA ASP A 10 10.91 2.36 6.36
C ASP A 10 10.65 3.63 5.54
N GLN A 11 11.52 3.90 4.55
CA GLN A 11 11.34 5.02 3.64
C GLN A 11 10.04 4.89 2.82
N THR A 12 9.77 3.69 2.27
CA THR A 12 8.52 3.41 1.55
C THR A 12 7.31 3.62 2.44
N ALA A 13 7.37 3.18 3.69
CA ALA A 13 6.29 3.33 4.66
C ALA A 13 6.05 4.80 5.04
N ARG A 14 7.10 5.61 5.18
CA ARG A 14 6.97 7.06 5.41
C ARG A 14 6.30 7.78 4.25
N GLU A 15 6.68 7.45 3.02
CA GLU A 15 6.06 8.02 1.81
C GLU A 15 4.57 7.68 1.72
N ILE A 16 4.21 6.41 1.96
CA ILE A 16 2.81 5.97 2.00
C ILE A 16 2.02 6.73 3.07
N ARG A 17 2.57 6.94 4.26
CA ARG A 17 1.92 7.76 5.30
C ARG A 17 1.71 9.20 4.86
N GLY A 18 2.69 9.81 4.19
CA GLY A 18 2.56 11.16 3.65
C GLY A 18 1.41 11.27 2.64
N MET A 19 1.35 10.35 1.68
CA MET A 19 0.26 10.28 0.70
C MET A 19 -1.12 10.08 1.36
N LEU A 20 -1.21 9.26 2.42
CA LEU A 20 -2.47 9.06 3.15
C LEU A 20 -2.94 10.33 3.87
N VAL A 21 -2.03 11.08 4.48
CA VAL A 21 -2.35 12.36 5.12
C VAL A 21 -2.85 13.36 4.08
N GLU A 22 -2.16 13.46 2.94
CA GLU A 22 -2.55 14.38 1.87
C GLU A 22 -3.92 14.02 1.27
N MET A 23 -4.17 12.74 1.02
CA MET A 23 -5.44 12.25 0.47
C MET A 23 -6.58 12.44 1.48
N SER A 24 -6.34 12.22 2.77
CA SER A 24 -7.34 12.48 3.83
C SER A 24 -7.67 13.97 3.93
N HIS A 25 -6.67 14.85 3.84
CA HIS A 25 -6.88 16.29 3.82
C HIS A 25 -7.72 16.74 2.63
N ARG A 26 -7.40 16.25 1.41
CA ARG A 26 -8.13 16.60 0.18
C ARG A 26 -9.58 16.13 0.18
N THR A 27 -9.84 14.92 0.67
CA THR A 27 -11.17 14.29 0.60
C THR A 27 -12.06 14.60 1.81
N GLY A 28 -11.49 15.13 2.90
CA GLY A 28 -12.18 15.21 4.19
C GLY A 28 -12.51 13.82 4.78
N GLY A 29 -11.85 12.77 4.28
CA GLY A 29 -12.19 11.38 4.56
C GLY A 29 -11.92 10.96 6.01
N ALA A 30 -12.84 10.17 6.57
CA ALA A 30 -12.67 9.53 7.87
C ALA A 30 -11.64 8.38 7.82
N HIS A 31 -11.28 7.87 9.00
CA HIS A 31 -10.43 6.67 9.19
C HIS A 31 -8.93 6.80 8.86
N LEU A 32 -8.38 8.01 8.79
CA LEU A 32 -6.94 8.23 8.61
C LEU A 32 -6.08 7.45 9.63
N GLY A 33 -6.42 7.52 10.91
CA GLY A 33 -5.69 6.78 11.96
C GLY A 33 -5.69 5.27 11.74
N SER A 34 -6.77 4.74 11.15
CA SER A 34 -6.83 3.33 10.79
C SER A 34 -5.94 3.00 9.59
N ALA A 35 -5.90 3.86 8.59
CA ALA A 35 -5.00 3.67 7.44
C ALA A 35 -3.52 3.70 7.88
N LEU A 36 -3.14 4.69 8.70
CA LEU A 36 -1.76 4.87 9.16
C LEU A 36 -1.24 3.70 10.02
N SER A 37 -2.12 3.02 10.77
CA SER A 37 -1.70 1.99 11.73
C SER A 37 -1.22 0.69 11.11
N CYS A 38 -1.51 0.43 9.83
CA CYS A 38 -1.13 -0.83 9.16
C CYS A 38 -0.08 -0.69 8.06
N VAL A 39 0.49 0.51 7.87
CA VAL A 39 1.38 0.78 6.72
C VAL A 39 2.64 -0.09 6.75
N ASP A 40 3.31 -0.27 7.89
CA ASP A 40 4.54 -1.08 7.94
C ASP A 40 4.27 -2.55 7.60
N ILE A 41 3.14 -3.10 8.07
CA ILE A 41 2.69 -4.46 7.74
C ILE A 41 2.45 -4.58 6.23
N MET A 42 1.73 -3.61 5.64
CA MET A 42 1.47 -3.60 4.20
C MET A 42 2.77 -3.51 3.39
N VAL A 43 3.70 -2.64 3.78
CA VAL A 43 4.99 -2.51 3.08
C VAL A 43 5.81 -3.79 3.18
N ALA A 44 5.92 -4.38 4.37
CA ALA A 44 6.61 -5.65 4.56
C ALA A 44 5.99 -6.76 3.70
N LEU A 45 4.65 -6.86 3.67
CA LEU A 45 3.97 -7.86 2.84
C LEU A 45 4.20 -7.63 1.34
N PHE A 46 3.92 -6.43 0.83
CA PHE A 46 3.90 -6.15 -0.61
C PHE A 46 5.29 -6.04 -1.25
N TRP A 47 6.34 -5.72 -0.49
CA TRP A 47 7.71 -5.63 -1.00
C TRP A 47 8.59 -6.83 -0.64
N GLN A 48 8.25 -7.65 0.36
CA GLN A 48 9.13 -8.74 0.81
C GLN A 48 8.50 -10.12 0.83
N LYS A 49 7.21 -10.26 1.17
CA LYS A 49 6.64 -11.57 1.50
C LYS A 49 5.68 -12.10 0.45
N LEU A 50 4.84 -11.24 -0.12
CA LEU A 50 3.85 -11.67 -1.11
C LEU A 50 4.53 -11.94 -2.46
N SER A 51 4.26 -13.11 -3.01
CA SER A 51 4.54 -13.45 -4.41
C SER A 51 3.48 -12.78 -5.29
N ILE A 52 3.77 -11.55 -5.71
CA ILE A 52 2.89 -10.73 -6.54
C ILE A 52 3.68 -9.99 -7.63
N ASN A 53 3.05 -9.77 -8.78
CA ASN A 53 3.62 -9.02 -9.88
C ASN A 53 2.61 -7.97 -10.39
N PRO A 54 2.90 -6.67 -10.29
CA PRO A 54 2.02 -5.63 -10.82
C PRO A 54 1.72 -5.74 -12.32
N ALA A 55 2.64 -6.31 -13.12
CA ALA A 55 2.43 -6.54 -14.54
C ALA A 55 1.58 -7.79 -14.84
N LYS A 56 1.29 -8.62 -13.83
CA LYS A 56 0.45 -9.83 -13.93
C LYS A 56 -0.51 -9.92 -12.72
N PRO A 57 -1.43 -8.96 -12.56
CA PRO A 57 -2.32 -8.90 -11.40
C PRO A 57 -3.30 -10.08 -11.32
N ASP A 58 -3.58 -10.74 -12.45
CA ASP A 58 -4.50 -11.88 -12.55
C ASP A 58 -3.79 -13.23 -12.55
N ASP A 59 -2.49 -13.27 -12.21
CA ASP A 59 -1.76 -14.54 -12.08
C ASP A 59 -2.48 -15.45 -11.06
N PRO A 60 -2.97 -16.64 -11.47
CA PRO A 60 -3.74 -17.52 -10.59
C PRO A 60 -2.90 -18.08 -9.43
N LEU A 61 -1.56 -18.05 -9.54
CA LEU A 61 -0.63 -18.56 -8.53
C LEU A 61 -0.12 -17.47 -7.58
N ARG A 62 -0.57 -16.21 -7.73
CA ARG A 62 -0.16 -15.13 -6.83
C ARG A 62 -0.72 -15.33 -5.42
N ASP A 63 -0.01 -14.80 -4.44
CA ASP A 63 -0.58 -14.67 -3.09
C ASP A 63 -1.78 -13.71 -3.10
N ARG A 64 -2.77 -14.01 -2.26
CA ARG A 64 -3.96 -13.18 -2.07
C ARG A 64 -3.91 -12.45 -0.75
N PHE A 65 -3.99 -11.13 -0.82
CA PHE A 65 -4.14 -10.26 0.34
C PHE A 65 -5.61 -9.82 0.46
N ILE A 66 -6.20 -10.01 1.63
CA ILE A 66 -7.58 -9.58 1.95
C ILE A 66 -7.51 -8.63 3.13
N LEU A 67 -7.89 -7.36 2.90
CA LEU A 67 -7.97 -6.37 3.97
C LEU A 67 -9.33 -6.43 4.66
N SER A 68 -9.47 -7.31 5.66
CA SER A 68 -10.72 -7.42 6.45
C SER A 68 -11.08 -6.10 7.17
N LYS A 69 -10.06 -5.30 7.54
CA LYS A 69 -10.22 -3.93 8.08
C LYS A 69 -10.61 -2.92 6.99
N GLY A 70 -11.80 -3.07 6.40
CA GLY A 70 -12.25 -2.30 5.24
C GLY A 70 -12.18 -0.77 5.39
N HIS A 71 -12.33 -0.24 6.60
CA HIS A 71 -12.18 1.19 6.87
C HIS A 71 -10.75 1.74 6.64
N ALA A 72 -9.74 0.89 6.41
CA ALA A 72 -8.39 1.28 6.03
C ALA A 72 -8.10 1.04 4.53
N ALA A 73 -9.13 0.94 3.70
CA ALA A 73 -8.99 0.70 2.26
C ALA A 73 -8.04 1.68 1.57
N THR A 74 -8.00 2.94 2.01
CA THR A 74 -7.07 3.96 1.52
C THR A 74 -5.61 3.53 1.63
N ALA A 75 -5.21 2.87 2.72
CA ALA A 75 -3.86 2.33 2.87
C ALA A 75 -3.55 1.24 1.82
N LEU A 76 -4.52 0.37 1.52
CA LEU A 76 -4.37 -0.63 0.48
C LEU A 76 -4.26 0.01 -0.91
N TYR A 77 -5.09 1.01 -1.22
CA TYR A 77 -5.05 1.69 -2.52
C TYR A 77 -3.72 2.39 -2.75
N VAL A 78 -3.23 3.16 -1.78
CA VAL A 78 -1.91 3.82 -1.87
C VAL A 78 -0.78 2.80 -1.97
N THR A 79 -0.86 1.70 -1.21
CA THR A 79 0.12 0.60 -1.26
C THR A 79 0.18 -0.02 -2.67
N LEU A 80 -0.97 -0.34 -3.27
CA LEU A 80 -1.05 -0.92 -4.60
C LEU A 80 -0.53 0.03 -5.69
N ALA A 81 -0.92 1.30 -5.63
CA ALA A 81 -0.45 2.33 -6.54
C ALA A 81 1.08 2.49 -6.45
N ARG A 82 1.61 2.66 -5.23
CA ARG A 82 3.05 2.77 -4.97
C ARG A 82 3.81 1.52 -5.39
N ARG A 83 3.17 0.35 -5.31
CA ARG A 83 3.74 -0.93 -5.76
C ARG A 83 3.74 -1.11 -7.27
N GLY A 84 3.02 -0.25 -8.01
CA GLY A 84 2.99 -0.20 -9.47
C GLY A 84 1.81 -0.94 -10.11
N PHE A 85 0.76 -1.28 -9.36
CA PHE A 85 -0.42 -1.94 -9.93
C PHE A 85 -1.27 -1.01 -10.79
N PHE A 86 -1.22 0.29 -10.50
CA PHE A 86 -1.87 1.35 -11.27
C PHE A 86 -1.20 2.70 -10.97
N PRO A 87 -1.38 3.73 -11.82
CA PRO A 87 -0.77 5.05 -11.63
C PRO A 87 -1.25 5.74 -10.35
N LEU A 88 -0.34 6.43 -9.64
CA LEU A 88 -0.66 7.16 -8.40
C LEU A 88 -1.70 8.27 -8.62
N GLU A 89 -1.72 8.85 -9.81
CA GLU A 89 -2.63 9.93 -10.24
C GLU A 89 -4.09 9.46 -10.22
N THR A 90 -4.34 8.15 -10.27
CA THR A 90 -5.70 7.57 -10.13
C THR A 90 -6.30 7.82 -8.74
N LEU A 91 -5.47 8.15 -7.74
CA LEU A 91 -5.90 8.45 -6.36
C LEU A 91 -6.21 9.93 -6.13
N ALA A 92 -6.15 10.76 -7.17
CA ALA A 92 -6.32 12.21 -7.08
C ALA A 92 -7.76 12.66 -6.84
#